data_AF-A0A496MYB0-F1
#
_entry.id   AF-A0A496MYB0-F1
#
_cell.length_a   1.000
_cell.length_b   1.000
_cell.length_c   1.000
_cell.angle_alpha   90.00
_cell.angle_beta   90.00
_cell.angle_gamma   90.00
#
_symmetry.space_group_name_H-M   'P 1'
#
loop_
_entity.id
_entity.type
_entity.pdbx_description
1 polymer ?
#
loop_
_entity_poly.entity_id
_entity_poly.type
_entity_poly.pdbx_seq_one_letter_code
_entity_poly.pdbx_strand_id
1 'polypeptide(L)'
;MRPTLRRCLTLVAVTKNATKFDLDTIGAGLPVHAQLAAIRDAGSVVVQAPPGTGKTTLIPPLISNEVSETVGKVVVTAPRRVAVRAAASRLA
;
A
#
# COMPACT_ATOMS: atom_id res chain seq x y z
N MET A 1 37.82 17.67 3.17
CA MET A 1 37.54 16.29 3.60
C MET A 1 36.67 16.30 4.85
N ARG A 2 35.36 16.10 4.71
CA ARG A 2 34.42 15.88 5.82
C ARG A 2 33.42 14.81 5.36
N PRO A 3 33.26 13.68 6.06
CA PRO A 3 32.32 12.63 5.65
C PRO A 3 30.89 13.03 6.04
N THR A 4 30.01 13.05 5.06
CA THR A 4 28.56 13.19 5.19
C THR A 4 27.95 11.88 5.72
N LEU A 5 27.68 11.84 7.03
CA LEU A 5 26.87 10.80 7.64
C LEU A 5 25.39 11.04 7.32
N ARG A 6 24.89 10.14 6.48
CA ARG A 6 23.52 10.01 6.03
C ARG A 6 22.56 9.75 7.19
N ARG A 7 21.39 10.39 7.10
CA ARG A 7 20.06 9.85 7.42
C ARG A 7 20.01 8.89 8.60
N CYS A 8 19.83 9.44 9.79
CA CYS A 8 19.21 8.73 10.89
C CYS A 8 18.15 9.65 11.50
N LEU A 9 17.03 9.08 11.89
CA LEU A 9 15.84 9.72 12.48
C LEU A 9 14.95 10.53 11.53
N THR A 10 14.08 9.81 10.82
CA THR A 10 12.70 10.29 10.66
C THR A 10 11.85 9.52 11.66
N LEU A 11 11.54 10.19 12.77
CA LEU A 11 10.57 9.78 13.77
C LEU A 11 9.20 10.31 13.33
N VAL A 12 8.27 9.43 12.98
CA VAL A 12 6.82 9.72 13.02
C VAL A 12 6.09 8.42 13.35
N ALA A 13 6.01 8.10 14.64
CA ALA A 13 4.96 7.22 15.14
C ALA A 13 3.68 8.06 15.22
N VAL A 14 2.82 7.97 14.20
CA VAL A 14 1.44 8.43 14.28
C VAL A 14 0.57 7.20 14.50
N THR A 15 0.34 6.87 15.77
CA THR A 15 -0.78 6.01 16.16
C THR A 15 -2.04 6.88 16.14
N LYS A 16 -2.92 6.66 15.17
CA LYS A 16 -4.31 7.12 15.24
C LYS A 16 -5.23 5.95 14.91
N ASN A 17 -5.94 5.50 15.93
CA ASN A 17 -7.04 4.54 15.86
C ASN A 17 -8.19 5.13 15.02
N ALA A 18 -8.11 4.89 13.72
CA ALA A 18 -9.22 4.51 12.85
C ALA A 18 -8.65 3.36 12.03
N THR A 19 -9.35 2.23 11.88
CA THR A 19 -8.81 0.95 11.40
C THR A 19 -8.06 1.05 10.07
N LYS A 20 -6.77 1.40 10.12
CA LYS A 20 -5.86 1.43 8.98
C LYS A 20 -5.30 0.03 8.78
N PHE A 21 -5.09 -0.36 7.53
CA PHE A 21 -4.45 -1.62 7.19
C PHE A 21 -2.97 -1.59 7.60
N ASP A 22 -2.50 -2.63 8.28
CA ASP A 22 -1.08 -2.82 8.53
C ASP A 22 -0.38 -3.31 7.25
N LEU A 23 0.18 -2.36 6.50
CA LEU A 23 0.82 -2.63 5.22
C LEU A 23 2.14 -3.40 5.37
N ASP A 24 2.79 -3.33 6.53
CA ASP A 24 4.04 -4.05 6.77
C ASP A 24 3.75 -5.54 7.01
N THR A 25 2.72 -5.84 7.79
CA THR A 25 2.24 -7.21 7.99
C THR A 25 1.67 -7.81 6.70
N ILE A 26 0.82 -7.06 5.97
CA ILE A 26 0.22 -7.53 4.71
C ILE A 26 1.28 -7.66 3.60
N GLY A 27 2.30 -6.80 3.62
CA GLY A 27 3.35 -6.71 2.62
C GLY A 27 4.54 -7.62 2.82
N ALA A 28 4.61 -8.31 3.96
CA ALA A 28 5.74 -9.17 4.30
C ALA A 28 6.00 -10.21 3.19
N GLY A 29 7.18 -10.13 2.57
CA GLY A 29 7.60 -11.04 1.49
C GLY A 29 7.00 -10.74 0.11
N LEU A 30 6.23 -9.66 -0.05
CA LEU A 30 5.69 -9.26 -1.35
C LEU A 30 6.62 -8.28 -2.06
N PRO A 31 7.02 -8.52 -3.33
CA PRO A 31 7.93 -7.64 -4.04
C PRO A 31 7.39 -6.24 -4.33
N VAL A 32 6.09 -5.99 -4.12
CA VAL A 32 5.44 -4.66 -4.28
C VAL A 32 5.61 -3.75 -3.06
N HIS A 33 6.05 -4.29 -1.91
CA HIS A 33 6.23 -3.53 -0.67
C HIS A 33 7.34 -2.47 -0.80
N ALA A 34 8.39 -2.76 -1.56
CA ALA A 34 9.50 -1.83 -1.79
C ALA A 34 9.14 -0.58 -2.62
N GLN A 35 8.00 -0.60 -3.33
CA GLN A 35 7.56 0.46 -4.25
C GLN A 35 6.47 1.35 -3.64
N LEU A 36 6.06 1.11 -2.40
CA LEU A 36 4.98 1.84 -1.74
C LEU A 36 5.19 3.36 -1.74
N ALA A 37 6.41 3.83 -1.47
CA ALA A 37 6.72 5.26 -1.47
C ALA A 37 6.49 5.91 -2.84
N ALA A 38 6.95 5.27 -3.92
CA ALA A 38 6.76 5.78 -5.28
C ALA A 38 5.28 5.81 -5.70
N ILE A 39 4.47 4.89 -5.17
CA ILE A 39 3.03 4.84 -5.43
C ILE A 39 2.30 5.97 -4.67
N ARG A 40 2.73 6.31 -3.44
CA ARG A 40 2.13 7.38 -2.63
C ARG A 40 2.27 8.77 -3.26
N ASP A 41 3.42 9.03 -3.87
CA ASP A 41 3.74 10.36 -4.42
C ASP A 41 3.07 10.61 -5.79
N ALA A 42 2.44 9.59 -6.38
CA ALA A 42 1.85 9.65 -7.71
C ALA A 42 0.36 10.01 -7.67
N GLY A 43 -0.04 11.08 -8.37
CA GLY A 43 -1.47 11.40 -8.59
C GLY A 43 -2.19 10.41 -9.50
N SER A 44 -1.44 9.68 -10.34
CA SER A 44 -1.90 8.55 -11.15
C SER A 44 -0.72 7.62 -11.42
N VAL A 45 -0.92 6.31 -11.31
CA VAL A 45 0.16 5.32 -11.41
C VAL A 45 -0.26 4.09 -12.19
N VAL A 46 0.63 3.61 -13.06
CA VAL A 46 0.49 2.32 -13.74
C VAL A 46 1.47 1.34 -13.10
N VAL A 47 0.94 0.30 -12.46
CA VAL A 47 1.77 -0.73 -11.81
C VAL A 47 1.76 -2.00 -12.65
N GLN A 48 2.85 -2.20 -13.41
CA GLN A 48 3.09 -3.45 -14.12
C GLN A 48 4.03 -4.35 -13.32
N ALA A 49 3.63 -5.59 -13.06
CA ALA A 49 4.55 -6.61 -12.56
C ALA A 49 3.97 -8.03 -12.81
N PRO A 50 4.78 -9.09 -12.69
CA PRO A 50 4.34 -10.48 -12.84
C PRO A 50 3.18 -10.89 -11.90
N PRO A 51 2.42 -11.96 -12.20
CA PRO A 51 1.48 -12.52 -11.23
C PRO A 51 2.22 -12.94 -9.94
N GLY A 52 1.57 -12.83 -8.79
CA GLY A 52 2.18 -13.19 -7.50
C GLY A 52 2.97 -12.08 -6.79
N THR A 53 3.23 -10.93 -7.42
CA THR A 53 3.92 -9.79 -6.76
C THR A 53 3.12 -9.12 -5.63
N GLY A 54 1.86 -9.50 -5.42
CA GLY A 54 1.04 -8.92 -4.35
C GLY A 54 0.37 -7.58 -4.67
N LYS A 55 0.34 -7.15 -5.93
CA LYS A 55 -0.27 -5.88 -6.38
C LYS A 55 -1.70 -5.70 -5.86
N THR A 56 -2.55 -6.70 -6.07
CA THR A 56 -3.96 -6.68 -5.64
C THR A 56 -4.13 -6.82 -4.13
N THR A 57 -3.08 -7.26 -3.42
CA THR A 57 -3.08 -7.42 -1.97
C THR A 57 -2.65 -6.13 -1.27
N LEU A 58 -1.65 -5.42 -1.79
CA LEU A 58 -1.03 -4.29 -1.08
C LEU A 58 -1.49 -2.91 -1.55
N ILE A 59 -1.82 -2.76 -2.84
CA ILE A 59 -2.18 -1.45 -3.42
C ILE A 59 -3.55 -0.96 -2.91
N PRO A 60 -4.62 -1.77 -2.87
CA PRO A 60 -5.91 -1.28 -2.37
C PRO A 60 -5.87 -0.87 -0.89
N PRO A 61 -5.25 -1.64 0.03
CA PRO A 61 -5.04 -1.21 1.42
C PRO A 61 -4.22 0.07 1.56
N LEU A 62 -3.17 0.22 0.75
CA LEU A 62 -2.36 1.44 0.70
C LEU A 62 -3.24 2.64 0.38
N ILE A 63 -3.96 2.61 -0.73
CA ILE A 63 -4.82 3.72 -1.16
C ILE A 63 -5.92 3.98 -0.11
N SER A 64 -6.49 2.92 0.47
CA SER A 64 -7.48 3.05 1.54
C SER A 64 -6.93 3.81 2.73
N ASN A 65 -5.69 3.54 3.16
CA ASN A 65 -5.06 4.24 4.27
C ASN A 65 -4.83 5.74 3.97
N GLU A 66 -4.50 6.09 2.72
CA GLU A 66 -4.30 7.49 2.29
C GLU A 66 -5.62 8.26 2.22
N VAL A 67 -6.71 7.65 1.71
CA VAL A 67 -8.00 8.35 1.54
C VAL A 67 -8.94 8.25 2.76
N SER A 68 -8.58 7.45 3.77
CA SER A 68 -9.36 7.30 5.01
C SER A 68 -9.49 8.61 5.78
N GLU A 69 -8.59 9.57 5.56
CA GLU A 69 -8.61 10.89 6.20
C GLU A 69 -9.60 11.86 5.52
N THR A 70 -10.08 11.53 4.31
CA THR A 70 -10.89 12.42 3.46
C THR A 70 -12.28 11.88 3.11
N VAL A 71 -12.82 10.90 3.86
CA VAL A 71 -14.13 10.26 3.60
C VAL A 71 -14.23 9.70 2.15
N GLY A 72 -13.10 9.27 1.59
CA GLY A 72 -13.02 8.73 0.24
C GLY A 72 -13.41 7.26 0.17
N LYS A 73 -13.94 6.80 -0.98
CA LYS A 73 -14.18 5.38 -1.26
C LYS A 73 -13.15 4.87 -2.26
N VAL A 74 -12.54 3.72 -1.98
CA VAL A 74 -11.65 3.03 -2.92
C VAL A 74 -12.45 1.99 -3.70
N VAL A 75 -12.46 2.11 -5.03
CA VAL A 75 -13.09 1.14 -5.92
C VAL A 75 -12.01 0.30 -6.59
N VAL A 76 -12.08 -1.02 -6.40
CA VAL A 76 -11.17 -1.97 -7.05
C VAL A 76 -11.97 -2.76 -8.09
N THR A 77 -11.51 -2.74 -9.35
CA THR A 77 -12.12 -3.49 -10.44
C THR A 77 -11.22 -4.65 -10.87
N ALA A 78 -11.84 -5.74 -11.33
CA ALA A 78 -11.14 -6.90 -11.87
C ALA A 78 -12.03 -7.56 -12.94
N PRO A 79 -11.45 -8.28 -13.91
CA PRO A 79 -12.20 -8.84 -15.04
C PRO A 79 -13.22 -9.92 -14.64
N ARG A 80 -13.09 -10.51 -13.44
CA ARG A 80 -13.98 -11.58 -12.95
C ARG A 80 -14.30 -11.43 -11.48
N ARG A 81 -15.54 -11.73 -11.12
CA ARG A 81 -16.08 -11.63 -9.74
C ARG A 81 -15.30 -12.46 -8.72
N VAL A 82 -14.80 -13.63 -9.11
CA VAL A 82 -13.99 -14.49 -8.22
C VAL A 82 -12.71 -13.79 -7.76
N ALA A 83 -12.06 -13.01 -8.63
CA ALA A 83 -10.86 -12.25 -8.26
C ALA A 83 -11.18 -11.16 -7.25
N VAL A 84 -12.28 -10.44 -7.44
CA VAL A 84 -12.75 -9.40 -6.50
C VAL A 84 -13.08 -10.01 -5.14
N ARG A 85 -13.83 -11.12 -5.10
CA ARG A 85 -14.17 -11.81 -3.85
C ARG A 85 -12.95 -12.32 -3.11
N ALA A 86 -12.00 -12.93 -3.83
CA ALA A 86 -10.77 -13.42 -3.23
C ALA A 86 -9.91 -12.26 -2.71
N ALA A 87 -9.90 -11.10 -3.38
CA ALA A 87 -9.22 -9.90 -2.86
C ALA A 87 -9.92 -9.40 -1.59
N ALA A 88 -11.24 -9.23 -1.61
CA ALA A 88 -12.01 -8.78 -0.45
C ALA A 88 -11.83 -9.71 0.76
N SER A 89 -11.87 -11.03 0.57
CA SER A 89 -11.66 -12.01 1.64
C SER A 89 -10.26 -12.02 2.24
N ARG A 90 -9.24 -11.49 1.53
CA ARG A 90 -7.88 -11.34 2.06
C ARG A 90 -7.69 -10.06 2.86
N LEU A 91 -8.60 -9.09 2.68
CA LEU A 91 -8.54 -7.77 3.28
C LEU A 91 -9.58 -7.58 4.41
N ALA A 92 -10.58 -8.46 4.49
CA ALA A 92 -11.54 -8.52 5.59
C ALA A 92 -10.96 -9.29 6.78
#